data_AF-A0A0C3BCT7-F1
#
_entry.id   AF-A0A0C3BCT7-F1
#
_cell.length_a   1.000
_cell.length_b   1.000
_cell.length_c   1.000
_cell.angle_alpha   90.00
_cell.angle_beta   90.00
_cell.angle_gamma   90.00
#
_symmetry.space_group_name_H-M   'P 1'
#
loop_
_entity.id
_entity.type
_entity.pdbx_description
1 polymer ?
#
loop_
_entity_poly.entity_id
_entity_poly.type
_entity_poly.pdbx_seq_one_letter_code
_entity_poly.pdbx_strand_id
1 'polypeptide(L)' 'LTWVPGHASIPGNKKADTNACEAAAGESFPPDRLPPIFRKTLPLSLSAAKSRQKTLMFEEWQKVWSASPRFHRLQHFD' A
#
# COMPACT_ATOMS: atom_id res chain seq x y z
N LEU A 1 8.86 -23.41 11.58
CA LEU A 1 7.84 -22.36 11.40
C LEU A 1 6.54 -22.89 11.98
N THR A 2 5.87 -22.10 12.83
CA THR A 2 4.60 -22.50 13.44
C THR A 2 3.55 -21.51 12.95
N TRP A 3 2.47 -22.01 12.35
CA TRP A 3 1.36 -21.16 11.95
C TRP A 3 0.60 -20.71 13.20
N VAL A 4 0.26 -19.43 13.25
CA VAL A 4 -0.39 -18.82 14.41
C VAL A 4 -1.62 -18.04 13.93
N PRO A 5 -2.78 -18.19 14.60
CA PRO A 5 -3.97 -17.41 14.27
C PRO A 5 -3.80 -15.91 14.52
N GLY A 6 -4.13 -15.08 13.53
CA GLY A 6 -3.88 -13.63 13.55
C GLY A 6 -4.57 -12.88 14.70
N HIS A 7 -5.81 -13.24 15.01
CA HIS A 7 -6.60 -12.56 16.06
C HIS A 7 -6.51 -13.21 17.44
N ALA A 8 -5.62 -14.18 17.67
CA ALA A 8 -5.52 -14.90 18.94
C ALA A 8 -4.85 -14.10 20.08
N SER A 9 -4.79 -12.78 19.96
CA SER A 9 -4.18 -11.87 20.92
C SER A 9 -2.76 -12.23 21.37
N ILE A 10 -2.00 -12.96 20.55
CA ILE A 10 -0.63 -13.37 20.88
C ILE A 10 0.26 -12.12 20.83
N PRO A 11 0.92 -11.74 21.95
CA PRO A 11 1.65 -10.47 22.04
C PRO A 11 2.72 -10.30 20.97
N GLY A 12 3.44 -11.38 20.64
CA GLY A 12 4.45 -11.38 19.58
C GLY A 12 3.86 -11.11 18.19
N ASN A 13 2.70 -11.67 17.88
CA ASN A 13 2.02 -11.45 16.60
C ASN A 13 1.54 -9.99 16.48
N LYS A 14 0.95 -9.44 17.54
CA LYS A 14 0.54 -8.03 17.57
C LYS A 14 1.72 -7.09 17.36
N LYS A 15 2.83 -7.33 18.07
CA LYS A 15 4.02 -6.48 17.95
C LYS A 15 4.61 -6.54 16.54
N ALA A 16 4.64 -7.72 15.92
CA ALA A 16 5.08 -7.87 14.54
C ALA A 16 4.19 -7.11 13.56
N ASP A 17 2.87 -7.20 13.73
CA ASP A 17 1.88 -6.48 12.92
C ASP A 17 2.01 -4.95 13.06
N THR A 18 2.13 -4.45 14.29
CA THR A 18 2.38 -3.02 14.56
C THR A 18 3.64 -2.53 13.88
N ASN A 19 4.77 -3.23 14.05
CA ASN A 19 6.03 -2.86 13.41
C ASN A 19 5.93 -2.91 11.87
N ALA A 20 5.16 -3.84 11.30
CA ALA A 20 4.94 -3.93 9.86
C ALA A 20 4.12 -2.74 9.34
N CYS A 21 3.09 -2.32 10.08
CA CYS A 21 2.33 -1.11 9.79
C CYS A 21 3.19 0.16 9.86
N GLU A 22 4.02 0.31 10.90
CA GLU A 22 4.97 1.44 11.04
C GLU A 22 5.97 1.48 9.87
N ALA A 23 6.55 0.32 9.51
CA ALA A 23 7.46 0.21 8.37
C ALA A 23 6.78 0.57 7.05
N ALA A 24 5.51 0.19 6.85
CA ALA A 24 4.72 0.56 5.67
C ALA A 24 4.42 2.07 5.61
N ALA A 25 4.33 2.74 6.76
CA ALA A 25 4.20 4.20 6.85
C ALA A 25 5.53 4.95 6.61
N GLY A 26 6.65 4.23 6.50
CA GLY A 26 7.99 4.80 6.30
C GLY A 26 8.84 4.87 7.57
N GLU A 27 8.27 4.56 8.73
CA GLU A 27 8.98 4.51 10.01
C GLU A 27 9.68 3.15 10.14
N SER A 28 10.99 3.12 9.90
CA SER A 28 11.76 1.88 9.92
C SER A 28 13.03 2.01 10.76
N PHE A 29 13.46 0.88 11.33
CA PHE A 29 14.72 0.84 12.06
C PHE A 29 15.92 0.96 11.11
N PRO A 30 17.06 1.49 11.59
CA PRO A 30 18.31 1.46 10.83
C PRO A 30 18.65 0.04 10.36
N PRO A 31 19.22 -0.14 9.15
CA PRO A 31 19.55 -1.45 8.59
C PRO A 31 20.37 -2.35 9.52
N ASP A 32 21.26 -1.77 10.31
CA ASP A 32 22.12 -2.51 11.25
C ASP A 32 21.34 -3.21 12.36
N ARG A 33 20.19 -2.65 12.75
CA ARG A 33 19.27 -3.23 13.74
C ARG A 33 18.30 -4.23 13.13
N LEU A 34 18.22 -4.31 11.80
CA LEU A 34 17.40 -5.28 11.11
C LEU A 34 18.15 -6.61 10.93
N PRO A 35 17.44 -7.75 11.00
CA PRO A 35 17.98 -9.02 10.55
C PRO A 35 18.51 -8.93 9.10
N PRO A 36 19.60 -9.64 8.72
CA PRO A 36 20.23 -9.53 7.40
C PRO A 36 19.27 -9.68 6.21
N ILE A 37 18.21 -10.47 6.35
CA ILE A 37 17.20 -10.69 5.32
C ILE A 37 16.38 -9.43 5.00
N PHE A 38 16.19 -8.54 5.99
CA PHE A 38 15.42 -7.30 5.86
C PHE A 38 16.30 -6.08 5.58
N ARG A 39 17.63 -6.24 5.50
CA ARG A 39 18.55 -5.15 5.12
C ARG A 39 18.54 -4.85 3.64
N LYS A 40 18.09 -5.81 2.82
CA LYS A 40 17.97 -5.64 1.37
C LYS A 40 16.59 -5.09 1.04
N THR A 41 16.54 -4.17 0.09
CA THR A 41 15.27 -3.73 -0.51
C THR A 41 14.57 -4.92 -1.15
N LEU A 42 13.32 -5.14 -0.73
CA LEU A 42 12.48 -6.15 -1.36
C LEU A 42 12.18 -5.76 -2.81
N PRO A 43 12.07 -6.74 -3.72
CA PRO A 43 11.66 -6.45 -5.08
C PRO A 43 10.25 -5.85 -5.11
N LEU A 44 10.00 -4.97 -6.07
CA LEU A 44 8.69 -4.37 -6.24
C LEU A 44 7.66 -5.47 -6.54
N SER A 45 6.58 -5.51 -5.76
CA SER A 45 5.47 -6.41 -6.03
C SER A 45 4.77 -6.00 -7.33
N LEU A 46 4.58 -6.95 -8.25
CA LEU A 46 3.85 -6.72 -9.50
C LEU A 46 2.41 -6.24 -9.26
N SER A 47 1.74 -6.76 -8.22
CA SER A 47 0.38 -6.33 -7.87
C SER A 47 0.37 -4.90 -7.36
N ALA A 48 1.34 -4.52 -6.53
CA ALA A 48 1.49 -3.15 -6.04
C ALA A 48 1.78 -2.17 -7.19
N ALA A 49 2.65 -2.54 -8.13
CA ALA A 49 2.95 -1.75 -9.32
C ALA A 49 1.70 -1.53 -10.20
N LYS A 50 0.93 -2.59 -10.47
CA LYS A 50 -0.32 -2.50 -11.23
C LYS A 50 -1.37 -1.64 -10.51
N SER A 51 -1.51 -1.79 -9.19
CA SER A 51 -2.44 -0.99 -8.39
C SER A 51 -2.09 0.49 -8.47
N ARG A 52 -0.81 0.85 -8.29
CA ARG A 52 -0.34 2.23 -8.45
C ARG A 52 -0.64 2.77 -9.85
N GLN A 53 -0.35 2.01 -10.90
CA GLN A 53 -0.61 2.44 -12.27
C GLN A 53 -2.10 2.68 -12.52
N LYS A 54 -2.98 1.81 -11.99
CA LYS A 54 -4.43 1.97 -12.10
C LYS A 54 -4.90 3.26 -11.41
N THR A 55 -4.38 3.57 -10.22
CA THR A 55 -4.71 4.81 -9.51
C THR A 55 -4.29 6.04 -10.32
N LEU A 56 -3.05 6.06 -10.82
CA LEU A 56 -2.56 7.16 -11.65
C LEU A 56 -3.38 7.34 -12.93
N MET A 57 -3.72 6.24 -13.60
CA MET A 57 -4.58 6.28 -14.79
C MET A 57 -5.98 6.83 -14.49
N PHE A 58 -6.56 6.45 -13.34
CA PHE A 58 -7.86 6.94 -12.93
C PHE A 58 -7.83 8.45 -12.61
N GLU A 59 -6.81 8.92 -11.89
CA GLU A 59 -6.63 10.35 -11.59
C GLU A 59 -6.51 11.17 -12.88
N GLU A 60 -5.70 10.70 -13.84
CA GLU A 60 -5.53 11.38 -15.11
C GLU A 60 -6.82 11.36 -15.95
N TRP A 61 -7.48 10.20 -16.01
CA TRP A 61 -8.78 10.08 -16.67
C TRP A 61 -9.80 11.05 -16.07
N GLN A 62 -9.84 11.19 -14.75
CA GLN A 62 -10.78 12.08 -14.06
C GLN A 62 -10.51 13.54 -14.40
N LYS A 63 -9.23 13.96 -14.48
CA LYS A 63 -8.86 15.32 -14.93
C LYS A 63 -9.35 15.58 -16.36
N VAL A 64 -9.02 14.68 -17.30
CA VAL A 64 -9.42 14.80 -18.70
C VAL A 64 -10.95 14.80 -18.84
N TRP A 65 -11.63 13.93 -18.11
CA TRP A 65 -13.08 13.85 -18.08
C TRP A 65 -13.69 15.16 -17.59
N SER A 66 -13.22 15.70 -16.46
CA SER A 66 -13.73 16.95 -15.89
C SER A 66 -13.57 18.17 -16.81
N ALA A 67 -12.52 18.19 -17.65
CA ALA A 67 -12.28 19.24 -18.63
C ALA A 67 -13.14 19.11 -19.91
N SER A 68 -13.82 17.98 -20.11
CA SER A 68 -14.64 17.74 -21.30
C SER A 68 -15.93 18.58 -21.26
N PRO A 69 -16.36 19.18 -22.39
CA PRO A 69 -17.67 19.84 -22.48
C PRO A 69 -18.85 18.91 -22.14
N ARG A 70 -18.65 17.60 -22.28
CA ARG A 70 -19.67 16.59 -21.95
C ARG A 70 -19.84 16.41 -20.45
N PHE A 71 -18.78 16.62 -19.67
CA PHE A 71 -18.81 16.46 -18.21
C PHE A 71 -19.81 17.41 -17.57
N HIS A 72 -19.83 18.69 -17.98
CA HIS A 72 -20.76 19.67 -17.42
C HIS A 72 -22.24 19.25 -17.57
N ARG A 73 -22.57 18.51 -18.63
CA ARG A 73 -23.92 17.97 -18.85
C ARG A 73 -24.18 16.68 -18.08
N LEU A 74 -23.16 15.85 -17.91
CA LEU A 74 -23.28 14.49 -17.37
C LEU A 74 -22.95 14.40 -15.88
N GLN A 75 -22.38 15.43 -15.27
CA GLN A 75 -21.99 15.45 -13.84
C GLN A 75 -23.16 15.29 -12.86
N HIS A 76 -24.40 15.47 -13.32
CA HIS A 76 -25.61 15.38 -12.51
C HIS A 76 -26.35 14.04 -12.67
N PHE A 77 -25.80 13.13 -13.47
CA PHE A 77 -26.35 11.79 -13.68
C PHE A 77 -25.42 10.77 -13.03
N ASP A 78 -25.99 9.97 -12.12
CA ASP A 78 -25.31 8.85 -11.42
C ASP A 78 -25.38 7.55 -12.24
#